data_AF-A0A7G9G1R1-F1
#
_entry.id   AF-A0A7G9G1R1-F1
#
_cell.length_a   1.000
_cell.length_b   1.000
_cell.length_c   1.000
_cell.angle_alpha   90.00
_cell.angle_beta   90.00
_cell.angle_gamma   90.00
#
_symmetry.space_group_name_H-M   'P 1'
#
loop_
_entity.id
_entity.type
_entity.pdbx_description
1 polymer ?
#
loop_
_entity_poly.entity_id
_entity_poly.type
_entity_poly.pdbx_seq_one_letter_code
_entity_poly.pdbx_strand_id
1 'polypeptide(L)' 'MIRVFICPECGKARVVSKFLKADCYHCGAEMKVCDVPYTKWVEMDPEERERLSESYRGHNRQQMGNNKIK' A
#
# COMPACT_ATOMS: atom_id res chain seq x y z
N MET A 1 -1.77 5.33 -14.97
CA MET A 1 -0.62 4.55 -14.47
C MET A 1 -1.09 3.78 -13.25
N ILE A 2 -0.98 2.45 -13.28
CA ILE A 2 -1.50 1.59 -12.21
C ILE A 2 -0.55 1.61 -11.02
N ARG A 3 -1.10 1.75 -9.81
CA ARG A 3 -0.37 1.75 -8.54
C ARG A 3 -0.89 0.63 -7.65
N VAL A 4 0.02 0.05 -6.88
CA VAL A 4 -0.29 -0.92 -5.85
C VAL A 4 -0.23 -0.21 -4.51
N PHE A 5 -1.21 -0.45 -3.66
CA PHE A 5 -1.31 0.09 -2.31
C PHE A 5 -1.32 -1.07 -1.33
N ILE A 6 -0.68 -0.92 -0.18
CA ILE A 6 -0.65 -1.92 0.89
C ILE A 6 -1.15 -1.28 2.19
N CYS A 7 -2.05 -1.98 2.87
CA CYS A 7 -2.57 -1.53 4.15
C CYS A 7 -1.53 -1.78 5.27
N PRO A 8 -1.10 -0.75 6.01
CA PRO A 8 -0.13 -0.91 7.09
C PRO A 8 -0.71 -1.58 8.34
N GLU A 9 -2.04 -1.63 8.48
CA GLU A 9 -2.71 -2.25 9.63
C GLU A 9 -2.94 -3.75 9.40
N CYS A 10 -3.50 -4.13 8.25
CA CYS A 10 -3.94 -5.49 7.97
C CYS A 10 -3.17 -6.20 6.83
N GLY A 11 -2.22 -5.53 6.18
CA GLY A 11 -1.41 -6.11 5.09
C GLY A 11 -2.15 -6.39 3.79
N LYS A 12 -3.43 -6.04 3.67
CA LYS A 12 -4.17 -6.24 2.41
C LYS A 12 -3.60 -5.32 1.34
N ALA A 13 -3.34 -5.86 0.16
CA ALA A 13 -2.94 -5.09 -1.01
C ALA A 13 -4.16 -4.72 -1.88
N ARG A 14 -4.05 -3.60 -2.58
CA ARG A 14 -5.09 -3.08 -3.48
C ARG A 14 -4.44 -2.43 -4.70
N VAL A 15 -4.95 -2.74 -5.88
CA VAL A 15 -4.45 -2.17 -7.14
C VAL A 15 -5.44 -1.12 -7.63
N VAL A 16 -4.96 0.09 -7.91
CA VAL A 16 -5.81 1.20 -8.40
C VAL A 16 -5.13 1.90 -9.57
N SER A 17 -5.93 2.35 -10.56
CA SER A 17 -5.42 2.93 -11.81
C SER A 17 -5.41 4.46 -11.85
N LYS A 18 -6.36 5.10 -11.14
CA LYS A 18 -6.61 6.55 -11.20
C LYS A 18 -6.37 7.28 -9.88
N PHE A 19 -6.34 6.56 -8.75
CA PHE A 19 -6.32 7.18 -7.44
C PHE A 19 -4.90 7.38 -6.91
N LEU A 20 -4.64 8.55 -6.34
CA LEU A 20 -3.41 8.87 -5.63
C LEU A 20 -3.42 8.41 -4.17
N LYS A 21 -4.61 8.08 -3.64
CA LYS A 21 -4.88 7.61 -2.28
C LYS A 21 -5.90 6.48 -2.33
N ALA A 22 -5.81 5.54 -1.40
CA ALA A 22 -6.78 4.46 -1.28
C ALA A 22 -6.97 4.09 0.19
N ASP A 23 -8.21 3.81 0.57
CA ASP A 23 -8.51 3.28 1.90
C ASP A 23 -8.67 1.75 1.82
N CYS A 24 -8.31 1.10 2.92
CA CYS A 24 -8.43 -0.34 3.05
C CYS A 24 -9.89 -0.75 3.19
N TYR A 25 -10.38 -1.63 2.31
CA TYR A 25 -11.74 -2.15 2.40
C TYR A 25 -11.99 -3.08 3.59
N HIS A 26 -10.92 -3.54 4.24
CA HIS A 26 -11.03 -4.47 5.36
C HIS A 26 -11.09 -3.76 6.71
N CYS A 27 -10.26 -2.74 6.93
CA CYS A 27 -10.16 -2.05 8.23
C CYS A 27 -10.39 -0.53 8.15
N GLY A 28 -10.57 0.05 6.96
CA GLY A 28 -10.82 1.48 6.78
C GLY A 28 -9.58 2.39 6.88
N ALA A 29 -8.39 1.85 7.18
CA ALA A 29 -7.16 2.64 7.28
C ALA A 29 -6.68 3.19 5.91
N GLU A 30 -6.06 4.36 5.90
CA GLU A 30 -5.39 4.91 4.71
C GLU A 30 -4.24 3.98 4.30
N MET A 31 -4.25 3.52 3.05
CA MET A 31 -3.24 2.61 2.52
C MET A 31 -2.03 3.39 2.01
N LYS A 32 -0.85 2.77 2.13
CA LYS A 32 0.41 3.33 1.60
C LYS A 32 0.64 2.85 0.18
N VAL A 33 1.17 3.72 -0.67
CA VAL A 33 1.66 3.31 -2.00
C VAL A 33 2.80 2.33 -1.79
N CYS A 34 2.73 1.21 -2.50
CA CYS A 34 3.79 0.23 -2.56
C CYS A 34 4.91 0.75 -3.47
N ASP A 35 6.16 0.52 -3.06
CA ASP A 35 7.35 0.92 -3.84
C ASP A 35 7.53 0.04 -5.10
N VAL A 36 6.82 -1.08 -5.17
CA VAL A 36 6.83 -2.00 -6.30
C VAL A 36 5.80 -1.56 -7.35
N PRO A 37 6.21 -1.39 -8.63
CA PRO A 37 5.28 -1.07 -9.71
C PRO A 37 4.37 -2.26 -10.01
N TYR A 38 3.22 -1.98 -10.61
CA TYR A 38 2.21 -3.00 -10.94
C TYR A 38 2.77 -4.16 -11.78
N THR A 39 3.66 -3.89 -12.74
CA THR A 39 4.29 -4.92 -13.59
C THR A 39 5.06 -5.95 -12.78
N LYS A 40 5.84 -5.50 -11.79
CA LYS A 40 6.57 -6.41 -10.90
C LYS A 40 5.64 -7.10 -9.91
N TRP A 41 4.60 -6.41 -9.43
CA TRP A 41 3.60 -7.01 -8.52
C TRP A 41 2.87 -8.22 -9.13
N VAL A 42 2.56 -8.18 -10.44
CA VAL A 42 1.91 -9.33 -11.11
C VAL A 42 2.85 -10.51 -11.33
N GLU A 43 4.16 -10.26 -11.44
CA GLU A 43 5.20 -11.29 -11.56
C GLU A 43 5.53 -11.96 -10.22
N MET A 44 5.33 -11.26 -9.10
CA MET A 44 5.60 -11.80 -7.77
C MET A 44 4.67 -12.97 -7.42
N ASP A 45 5.22 -13.96 -6.72
CA ASP A 45 4.45 -15.07 -6.20
C ASP A 45 3.63 -14.67 -4.93
N PRO A 46 2.67 -15.50 -4.48
CA PRO A 46 1.89 -15.19 -3.29
C PRO A 46 2.72 -15.00 -2.01
N GLU A 47 3.82 -15.74 -1.86
CA GLU A 47 4.67 -15.71 -0.66
C GLU A 47 5.51 -14.43 -0.60
N GLU A 48 6.04 -14.00 -1.74
CA GLU A 48 6.71 -12.71 -1.93
C GLU A 48 5.77 -11.55 -1.66
N ARG A 49 4.52 -11.63 -2.14
CA ARG A 49 3.49 -10.60 -1.86
C ARG A 49 3.16 -10.54 -0.38
N GLU A 50 3.10 -11.68 0.30
CA GLU A 50 2.84 -11.75 1.74
C GLU A 50 4.00 -11.15 2.53
N ARG A 51 5.25 -11.57 2.26
CA ARG A 51 6.46 -10.96 2.85
C ARG A 51 6.53 -9.45 2.64
N LEU A 52 6.24 -8.99 1.42
CA LEU A 52 6.20 -7.56 1.13
C LEU A 52 5.11 -6.89 1.97
N SER A 53 3.91 -7.46 2.00
CA SER A 53 2.80 -6.92 2.79
C SER A 53 3.11 -6.85 4.28
N GLU A 54 3.80 -7.85 4.83
CA GLU A 54 4.29 -7.86 6.20
C GLU A 54 5.30 -6.76 6.47
N SER A 55 6.18 -6.43 5.52
CA SER A 55 7.11 -5.30 5.70
C SER A 55 6.42 -3.94 5.86
N TYR A 56 5.19 -3.81 5.35
CA TYR A 56 4.37 -2.61 5.58
C TYR A 56 3.58 -2.70 6.89
N ARG A 57 3.39 -3.90 7.46
CA ARG A 57 2.73 -4.09 8.76
C ARG A 57 3.69 -3.75 9.89
N GLY A 58 3.26 -2.90 10.82
CA GLY A 58 4.03 -2.62 12.05
C GLY A 58 4.95 -1.40 12.01
N HIS A 59 5.00 -0.61 10.94
CA HIS A 59 5.68 0.70 10.94
C HIS A 59 4.71 1.86 11.12
N ASN A 60 4.05 1.90 12.28
CA ASN A 60 3.22 3.01 12.72
C ASN A 60 4.05 4.11 13.42
N ARG A 61 5.26 4.46 12.94
CA ARG A 61 6.08 5.49 13.61
C ARG A 61 6.65 6.63 12.77
N GLN A 62 6.70 6.53 11.44
CA GLN A 62 7.14 7.68 10.64
C GLN A 62 6.31 7.70 9.37
N GLN A 63 5.35 8.63 9.31
CA GLN A 63 5.08 9.58 8.22
C GLN A 63 3.81 10.36 8.60
N MET A 64 3.89 11.10 9.72
CA MET A 64 3.06 12.29 9.90
C MET A 64 3.65 13.40 9.04
N GLY A 65 2.78 14.09 8.30
CA GLY A 65 3.03 15.45 7.85
C GLY A 65 3.80 15.57 6.54
N ASN A 66 3.07 15.72 5.43
CA ASN A 66 3.17 16.92 4.59
C ASN A 66 2.24 16.79 3.38
N ASN A 67 1.02 17.32 3.52
CA ASN A 67 0.58 18.24 2.48
C ASN A 67 -0.24 19.36 3.12
N LYS A 68 0.46 20.47 3.35
CA LYS A 68 -0.12 21.75 3.74
C LYS A 68 -1.17 22.14 2.71
N ILE A 69 -2.34 22.46 3.23
CA ILE A 69 -3.29 23.38 2.62
C ILE A 69 -2.55 24.70 2.36
N LYS A 70 -2.48 25.12 1.10
CA LYS A 70 -2.50 26.52 0.67
C LYS A 70 -3.21 26.60 -0.66
#